data_AF-A0A2E6Z816-F1
#
_entry.id   AF-A0A2E6Z816-F1
#
_cell.length_a   1.000
_cell.length_b   1.000
_cell.length_c   1.000
_cell.angle_alpha   90.00
_cell.angle_beta   90.00
_cell.angle_gamma   90.00
#
_symmetry.space_group_name_H-M   'P 1'
#
loop_
_entity.id
_entity.type
_entity.pdbx_description
1 polymer ?
#
loop_
_entity_poly.entity_id
_entity_poly.type
_entity_poly.pdbx_seq_one_letter_code
_entity_poly.pdbx_strand_id
1 'polypeptide(L)'
;MLTATPFTAYSNEPVARSATQQVEQYTDPFEMMEVVADKTFQRIAKDQELIAKDKEHLRVIVNEELVPYIDGRYAALTVIGRTVNLRELPREEFDAFVVAFEDYMVASYAGALTYYRDQKVIIQPARPPENQSIMTIKTRVIDPGKPDITIDFKLRRNRGSEHWLVYDMVAEGISLLDSKRAELSNLIRQQGVARVTELLLEKAKEPIKVPE
;
A
#
# COMPACT_ATOMS: atom_id res chain seq x y z
N MET A 1 -43.68 -21.80 -27.00
CA MET A 1 -42.77 -20.68 -27.32
C MET A 1 -42.46 -19.95 -26.02
N LEU A 2 -41.23 -20.06 -25.52
CA LEU A 2 -40.78 -19.40 -24.29
C LEU A 2 -39.78 -18.31 -24.71
N THR A 3 -40.11 -17.05 -24.45
CA THR A 3 -39.28 -15.89 -24.74
C THR A 3 -38.28 -15.68 -23.60
N ALA A 4 -36.98 -15.74 -23.91
CA ALA A 4 -35.92 -15.38 -22.98
C ALA A 4 -35.83 -13.85 -22.84
N THR A 5 -35.87 -13.36 -21.60
CA THR A 5 -35.59 -11.96 -21.26
C THR A 5 -34.07 -11.76 -21.17
N PRO A 6 -33.48 -10.73 -21.79
CA PRO A 6 -32.04 -10.52 -21.70
C PRO A 6 -31.63 -9.98 -20.32
N PHE A 7 -30.50 -10.51 -19.85
CA PHE A 7 -29.80 -10.13 -18.63
C PHE A 7 -29.19 -8.72 -18.82
N THR A 8 -29.58 -7.76 -17.99
CA THR A 8 -29.02 -6.41 -18.01
C THR A 8 -27.56 -6.47 -17.54
N ALA A 9 -26.62 -6.13 -18.42
CA ALA A 9 -25.21 -5.97 -18.07
C ALA A 9 -25.06 -4.81 -17.07
N TYR A 10 -24.52 -5.09 -15.89
CA TYR A 10 -24.06 -4.06 -14.97
C TYR A 10 -22.84 -3.37 -15.60
N SER A 11 -23.03 -2.11 -15.97
CA SER A 11 -21.96 -1.20 -16.36
C SER A 11 -21.06 -0.91 -15.14
N ASN A 12 -19.96 -1.63 -15.02
CA ASN A 12 -18.80 -1.17 -14.25
C ASN A 12 -18.10 -0.08 -15.07
N GLU A 13 -18.50 1.18 -14.88
CA GLU A 13 -17.63 2.27 -15.30
C GLU A 13 -16.39 2.28 -14.39
N PRO A 14 -15.16 2.25 -14.95
CA PRO A 14 -13.99 2.52 -14.15
C PRO A 14 -14.14 3.92 -13.56
N VAL A 15 -14.02 4.04 -12.23
CA VAL A 15 -13.89 5.35 -11.58
C VAL A 15 -12.74 6.07 -12.28
N ALA A 16 -13.07 7.09 -13.06
CA ALA A 16 -12.09 7.85 -13.81
C ALA A 16 -11.06 8.40 -12.81
N ARG A 17 -9.81 7.96 -12.94
CA ARG A 17 -8.69 8.61 -12.26
C ARG A 17 -8.67 10.06 -12.75
N SER A 18 -9.10 10.98 -11.90
CA SER A 18 -9.02 12.42 -12.16
C SER A 18 -7.60 12.79 -12.61
N ALA A 19 -7.53 13.81 -13.47
CA ALA A 19 -6.34 14.34 -14.14
C ALA A 19 -5.01 14.06 -13.42
N THR A 20 -4.04 13.49 -14.14
CA THR A 20 -2.66 13.20 -13.72
C THR A 20 -2.04 14.40 -12.98
N GLN A 21 -2.15 14.41 -11.65
CA GLN A 21 -1.20 15.11 -10.81
C GLN A 21 0.16 14.51 -11.12
N GLN A 22 1.10 15.35 -11.56
CA GLN A 22 2.47 14.93 -11.75
C GLN A 22 3.00 14.52 -10.38
N VAL A 23 3.24 13.21 -10.19
CA VAL A 23 3.80 12.68 -8.94
C VAL A 23 5.16 13.34 -8.75
N GLU A 24 5.32 14.02 -7.62
CA GLU A 24 6.58 14.67 -7.28
C GLU A 24 7.66 13.60 -7.12
N GLN A 25 8.83 13.86 -7.68
CA GLN A 25 9.92 12.89 -7.71
C GLN A 25 11.03 13.34 -6.78
N TYR A 26 11.38 12.48 -5.83
CA TYR A 26 12.43 12.73 -4.87
C TYR A 26 13.65 11.87 -5.18
N THR A 27 14.84 12.44 -5.02
CA THR A 27 16.12 11.72 -5.10
C THR A 27 16.70 11.45 -3.72
N ASP A 28 16.40 12.31 -2.74
CA ASP A 28 16.67 12.05 -1.32
C ASP A 28 15.50 11.25 -0.71
N PRO A 29 15.75 10.00 -0.28
CA PRO A 29 14.71 9.18 0.35
C PRO A 29 14.27 9.70 1.73
N PHE A 30 15.10 10.45 2.44
CA PHE A 30 14.70 11.04 3.73
C PHE A 30 13.74 12.21 3.51
N GLU A 31 14.07 13.09 2.57
CA GLU A 31 13.19 14.19 2.15
C GLU A 31 11.84 13.65 1.67
N MET A 32 11.85 12.62 0.81
CA MET A 32 10.63 11.94 0.37
C MET A 32 9.77 11.50 1.56
N MET A 33 10.37 10.80 2.52
CA MET A 33 9.64 10.28 3.69
C MET A 33 9.07 11.42 4.55
N GLU A 34 9.83 12.50 4.74
CA GLU A 34 9.39 13.68 5.50
C GLU A 34 8.20 14.36 4.83
N VAL A 35 8.32 14.71 3.55
CA VAL A 35 7.29 15.45 2.81
C VAL A 35 6.02 14.61 2.65
N VAL A 36 6.17 13.33 2.30
CA VAL A 36 5.02 12.43 2.11
C VAL A 36 4.28 12.20 3.43
N ALA A 37 5.00 12.00 4.54
CA ALA A 37 4.39 11.86 5.85
C ALA A 37 3.65 13.14 6.26
N ASP A 38 4.31 14.29 6.18
CA ASP A 38 3.74 15.60 6.55
C ASP A 38 2.48 15.90 5.73
N LYS A 39 2.55 15.75 4.39
CA LYS A 39 1.41 15.96 3.50
C LYS A 39 0.23 15.03 3.85
N THR A 40 0.51 13.76 4.11
CA THR A 40 -0.52 12.77 4.48
C THR A 40 -1.21 13.16 5.78
N PHE A 41 -0.45 13.48 6.82
CA PHE A 41 -1.00 13.83 8.14
C PHE A 41 -1.71 15.19 8.15
N GLN A 42 -1.19 16.18 7.44
CA GLN A 42 -1.88 17.45 7.23
C GLN A 42 -3.23 17.26 6.54
N ARG A 43 -3.28 16.39 5.52
CA ARG A 43 -4.55 16.07 4.83
C ARG A 43 -5.51 15.34 5.75
N ILE A 44 -5.05 14.37 6.54
CA ILE A 44 -5.89 13.70 7.54
C ILE A 44 -6.43 14.68 8.57
N ALA A 45 -5.61 15.61 9.07
CA ALA A 45 -6.02 16.63 10.03
C ALA A 45 -7.07 17.59 9.44
N LYS A 46 -6.87 18.00 8.18
CA LYS A 46 -7.79 18.88 7.45
C LYS A 46 -9.13 18.19 7.14
N ASP A 47 -9.09 16.92 6.76
CA ASP A 47 -10.25 16.19 6.25
C ASP A 47 -11.01 15.41 7.36
N GLN A 48 -10.80 15.74 8.64
CA GLN A 48 -11.41 15.03 9.78
C GLN A 48 -12.94 14.93 9.67
N GLU A 49 -13.63 15.97 9.21
CA GLU A 49 -15.09 15.95 9.04
C GLU A 49 -15.53 14.97 7.94
N LEU A 50 -14.77 14.88 6.85
CA LEU A 50 -15.01 13.94 5.76
C LEU A 50 -14.79 12.50 6.25
N ILE A 51 -13.68 12.27 6.96
CA ILE A 51 -13.33 10.97 7.56
C ILE A 51 -14.35 10.55 8.63
N ALA A 52 -14.91 11.50 9.38
CA ALA A 52 -15.95 11.22 10.38
C ALA A 52 -17.26 10.77 9.72
N LYS A 53 -17.63 11.38 8.59
CA LYS A 53 -18.83 11.04 7.82
C LYS A 53 -18.68 9.76 7.01
N ASP A 54 -17.51 9.52 6.42
CA ASP A 54 -17.21 8.36 5.60
C ASP A 54 -15.74 7.93 5.76
N LYS A 55 -15.53 6.73 6.31
CA LYS A 55 -14.17 6.18 6.52
C LYS A 55 -13.48 5.83 5.21
N GLU A 56 -14.22 5.64 4.11
CA GLU A 56 -13.63 5.41 2.79
C GLU A 56 -12.83 6.63 2.31
N HIS A 57 -13.02 7.83 2.87
CA HIS A 57 -12.17 8.98 2.57
C HIS A 57 -10.68 8.71 2.89
N LEU A 58 -10.39 7.84 3.86
CA LEU A 58 -9.01 7.43 4.15
C LEU A 58 -8.39 6.65 3.00
N ARG A 59 -9.19 5.85 2.28
CA ARG A 59 -8.73 5.15 1.08
C ARG A 59 -8.31 6.13 -0.01
N VAL A 60 -9.03 7.25 -0.16
CA VAL A 60 -8.68 8.33 -1.09
C VAL A 60 -7.34 8.95 -0.70
N ILE A 61 -7.18 9.32 0.57
CA ILE A 61 -5.94 9.90 1.09
C ILE A 61 -4.75 8.96 0.84
N VAL A 62 -4.87 7.67 1.18
CA VAL A 62 -3.78 6.71 0.99
C VAL A 62 -3.43 6.54 -0.49
N ASN A 63 -4.42 6.42 -1.37
CA ASN A 63 -4.19 6.25 -2.81
C ASN A 63 -3.52 7.47 -3.46
N GLU A 64 -3.84 8.68 -2.99
CA GLU A 64 -3.30 9.90 -3.58
C GLU A 64 -1.97 10.32 -2.95
N GLU A 65 -1.79 10.10 -1.64
CA GLU A 65 -0.62 10.61 -0.91
C GLU A 65 0.48 9.57 -0.70
N LEU A 66 0.14 8.28 -0.57
CA LEU A 66 1.12 7.24 -0.22
C LEU A 66 1.43 6.32 -1.39
N VAL A 67 0.41 5.78 -2.06
CA VAL A 67 0.57 4.79 -3.14
C VAL A 67 1.56 5.22 -4.24
N PRO A 68 1.62 6.49 -4.68
CA PRO A 68 2.60 6.91 -5.69
C PRO A 68 4.06 6.69 -5.30
N TYR A 69 4.36 6.57 -4.01
CA TYR A 69 5.69 6.38 -3.45
C TYR A 69 5.96 4.93 -3.01
N ILE A 70 5.06 4.01 -3.37
CA ILE A 70 5.18 2.59 -3.06
C ILE A 70 5.60 1.79 -4.31
N ASP A 71 6.61 0.93 -4.19
CA ASP A 71 6.96 -0.06 -5.21
C ASP A 71 6.07 -1.31 -5.03
N GLY A 72 4.79 -1.17 -5.38
CA GLY A 72 3.82 -2.24 -5.16
C GLY A 72 4.05 -3.45 -6.05
N ARG A 73 4.70 -3.26 -7.22
CA ARG A 73 5.19 -4.38 -8.03
C ARG A 73 6.23 -5.21 -7.29
N TYR A 74 7.23 -4.57 -6.67
CA TYR A 74 8.23 -5.29 -5.88
C TYR A 74 7.63 -5.88 -4.60
N ALA A 75 6.65 -5.20 -3.99
CA ALA A 75 5.92 -5.73 -2.84
C ALA A 75 5.15 -7.03 -3.20
N ALA A 76 4.43 -7.03 -4.32
CA ALA A 76 3.73 -8.21 -4.84
C ALA A 76 4.70 -9.36 -5.16
N LEU A 77 5.84 -9.07 -5.82
CA LEU A 77 6.89 -10.07 -6.05
C LEU A 77 7.39 -10.69 -4.74
N THR A 78 7.58 -9.84 -3.73
CA THR A 78 8.05 -10.25 -2.40
C THR A 78 7.03 -11.18 -1.74
N VAL A 79 5.73 -10.91 -1.87
CA VAL A 79 4.65 -11.75 -1.32
C VAL A 79 4.46 -13.06 -2.06
N ILE A 80 4.51 -13.07 -3.40
CA ILE A 80 4.50 -14.31 -4.18
C ILE A 80 5.75 -15.15 -3.84
N GLY A 81 6.91 -14.51 -3.76
CA GLY A 81 8.17 -15.16 -3.43
C GLY A 81 8.49 -16.31 -4.38
N ARG A 82 8.84 -17.47 -3.81
CA ARG A 82 9.17 -18.71 -4.56
C ARG A 82 7.97 -19.62 -4.77
N THR A 83 6.77 -19.18 -4.37
CA THR A 83 5.55 -19.98 -4.44
C THR A 83 5.12 -20.28 -5.87
N VAL A 84 5.46 -19.39 -6.80
CA VAL A 84 5.11 -19.47 -8.22
C VAL A 84 6.37 -19.33 -9.05
N ASN A 85 6.48 -20.08 -10.15
CA ASN A 85 7.51 -19.83 -11.14
C ASN A 85 7.14 -18.57 -11.96
N LEU A 86 7.70 -17.42 -11.59
CA LEU A 86 7.43 -16.13 -12.24
C LEU A 86 7.73 -16.11 -13.75
N ARG A 87 8.53 -17.06 -14.27
CA ARG A 87 8.77 -17.18 -15.71
C ARG A 87 7.59 -17.77 -16.48
N GLU A 88 6.75 -18.53 -15.78
CA GLU A 88 5.57 -19.20 -16.33
C GLU A 88 4.28 -18.43 -16.05
N LEU A 89 4.30 -17.47 -15.12
CA LEU A 89 3.15 -16.62 -14.81
C LEU A 89 2.95 -15.59 -15.94
N PRO A 90 1.77 -15.54 -16.60
CA PRO A 90 1.46 -14.52 -17.58
C PRO A 90 1.61 -13.11 -17.00
N ARG A 91 2.16 -12.18 -17.79
CA ARG A 91 2.39 -10.80 -17.33
C ARG A 91 1.10 -10.12 -16.87
N GLU A 92 0.01 -10.32 -17.61
CA GLU A 92 -1.31 -9.75 -17.30
C GLU A 92 -1.86 -10.30 -15.97
N GLU A 93 -1.64 -11.58 -15.67
CA GLU A 93 -2.07 -12.19 -14.40
C GLU A 93 -1.27 -11.62 -13.22
N PHE A 94 0.03 -11.43 -13.41
CA PHE A 94 0.87 -10.78 -12.40
C PHE A 94 0.49 -9.31 -12.21
N ASP A 95 0.25 -8.56 -13.29
CA ASP A 95 -0.12 -7.16 -13.22
C ASP A 95 -1.49 -6.98 -12.54
N ALA A 96 -2.45 -7.87 -12.81
CA ALA A 96 -3.73 -7.90 -12.10
C ALA A 96 -3.55 -8.21 -10.61
N PHE A 97 -2.65 -9.14 -10.25
CA PHE A 97 -2.32 -9.42 -8.86
C PHE A 97 -1.69 -8.22 -8.15
N VAL A 98 -0.81 -7.46 -8.83
CA VAL A 98 -0.21 -6.24 -8.27
C VAL A 98 -1.30 -5.24 -7.87
N VAL A 99 -2.23 -4.94 -8.78
CA VAL A 99 -3.33 -4.00 -8.52
C VAL A 99 -4.21 -4.51 -7.36
N ALA A 100 -4.62 -5.78 -7.42
CA ALA A 100 -5.47 -6.36 -6.37
C ALA A 100 -4.79 -6.37 -5.00
N PHE A 101 -3.49 -6.66 -4.97
CA PHE A 101 -2.71 -6.64 -3.74
C PHE A 101 -2.56 -5.22 -3.19
N GLU A 102 -2.25 -4.23 -4.03
CA GLU A 102 -2.21 -2.82 -3.63
C GLU A 102 -3.56 -2.37 -3.04
N ASP A 103 -4.67 -2.61 -3.73
CA ASP A 103 -6.02 -2.24 -3.26
C ASP A 103 -6.37 -2.90 -1.92
N TYR A 104 -6.03 -4.19 -1.79
CA TYR A 104 -6.21 -4.95 -0.54
C TYR A 104 -5.36 -4.38 0.60
N MET A 105 -4.11 -4.01 0.31
CA MET A 105 -3.20 -3.40 1.25
C MET A 105 -3.73 -2.05 1.74
N VAL A 106 -4.22 -1.20 0.83
CA VAL A 106 -4.87 0.06 1.22
C VAL A 106 -6.06 -0.22 2.13
N ALA A 107 -6.97 -1.13 1.76
CA ALA A 107 -8.14 -1.46 2.57
C ALA A 107 -7.79 -1.97 3.97
N SER A 108 -6.72 -2.76 4.07
CA SER A 108 -6.31 -3.41 5.32
C SER A 108 -5.68 -2.45 6.33
N TYR A 109 -5.08 -1.35 5.87
CA TYR A 109 -4.27 -0.48 6.73
C TYR A 109 -4.70 0.99 6.76
N ALA A 110 -5.51 1.46 5.81
CA ALA A 110 -6.01 2.84 5.83
C ALA A 110 -6.75 3.16 7.14
N GLY A 111 -7.42 2.18 7.75
CA GLY A 111 -8.08 2.33 9.05
C GLY A 111 -7.15 2.70 10.19
N ALA A 112 -5.87 2.29 10.16
CA ALA A 112 -4.90 2.66 11.20
C ALA A 112 -4.65 4.17 11.26
N LEU A 113 -4.85 4.89 10.14
CA LEU A 113 -4.73 6.35 10.08
C LEU A 113 -5.82 7.06 10.91
N THR A 114 -6.90 6.36 11.28
CA THR A 114 -7.88 6.91 12.23
C THR A 114 -7.34 7.12 13.63
N TYR A 115 -6.21 6.51 13.99
CA TYR A 115 -5.56 6.76 15.28
C TYR A 115 -4.77 8.07 15.30
N TYR A 116 -4.62 8.74 14.16
CA TYR A 116 -3.89 10.00 14.11
C TYR A 116 -4.58 11.08 14.96
N ARG A 117 -3.85 11.64 15.92
CA ARG A 117 -4.26 12.67 16.89
C ARG A 117 -3.11 13.65 17.11
N ASP A 118 -2.43 14.03 16.04
CA ASP A 118 -1.23 14.90 16.07
C ASP A 118 0.03 14.25 16.66
N GLN A 119 0.18 12.93 16.48
CA GLN A 119 1.43 12.25 16.81
C GLN A 119 2.59 12.81 15.98
N LYS A 120 3.77 12.91 16.60
CA LYS A 120 4.97 13.38 15.91
C LYS A 120 5.70 12.20 15.27
N VAL A 121 6.04 12.31 13.99
CA VAL A 121 6.90 11.34 13.31
C VAL A 121 8.34 11.82 13.37
N ILE A 122 9.22 10.99 13.94
CA ILE A 122 10.66 11.23 13.98
C ILE A 122 11.32 10.26 13.00
N ILE A 123 11.86 10.79 11.91
CA ILE A 123 12.74 10.03 11.02
C ILE A 123 14.14 10.05 11.62
N GLN A 124 14.71 8.87 11.84
CA GLN A 124 16.05 8.76 12.40
C GLN A 124 17.09 9.08 11.31
N PRO A 125 18.10 9.90 11.62
CA PRO A 125 19.18 10.17 10.68
C PRO A 125 19.87 8.87 10.26
N ALA A 126 19.96 8.66 8.96
CA ALA A 126 20.81 7.63 8.38
C ALA A 126 21.45 8.20 7.10
N ARG A 127 22.47 7.53 6.58
CA ARG A 127 23.06 7.87 5.29
C ARG A 127 22.62 6.81 4.29
N PRO A 128 22.19 7.20 3.07
CA PRO A 128 22.00 6.23 2.00
C PRO A 128 23.34 5.50 1.80
N PRO A 129 23.35 4.17 1.82
CA PRO A 129 24.59 3.45 1.60
C PRO A 129 25.10 3.67 0.17
N GLU A 130 26.39 3.96 0.04
CA GLU A 130 27.04 4.09 -1.28
C GLU A 130 26.83 2.79 -2.08
N ASN A 131 26.39 2.92 -3.34
CA ASN A 131 26.14 1.81 -4.26
C ASN A 131 25.09 0.77 -3.86
N GLN A 132 24.23 1.06 -2.87
CA GLN A 132 23.09 0.20 -2.56
C GLN A 132 21.80 0.66 -3.27
N SER A 133 20.96 -0.31 -3.61
CA SER A 133 19.64 -0.12 -4.22
C SER A 133 18.50 -0.44 -3.25
N ILE A 134 18.83 -0.78 -2.00
CA ILE A 134 17.91 -1.06 -0.91
C ILE A 134 18.43 -0.35 0.34
N MET A 135 17.54 0.21 1.13
CA MET A 135 17.87 0.78 2.43
C MET A 135 16.69 0.67 3.40
N THR A 136 16.96 0.94 4.67
CA THR A 136 15.93 1.03 5.71
C THR A 136 15.99 2.40 6.37
N ILE A 137 14.85 3.08 6.42
CA ILE A 137 14.68 4.32 7.18
C ILE A 137 13.90 3.97 8.45
N LYS A 138 14.53 4.20 9.59
CA LYS A 138 13.91 3.98 10.90
C LYS A 138 13.09 5.20 11.28
N THR A 139 11.87 4.98 11.72
CA THR A 139 10.99 6.04 12.19
C THR A 139 10.40 5.70 13.55
N ARG A 140 10.06 6.74 14.32
CA ARG A 140 9.30 6.62 15.56
C ARG A 140 8.08 7.52 15.48
N VAL A 141 6.93 6.98 15.82
CA VAL A 141 5.69 7.73 16.02
C VAL A 141 5.53 7.98 17.51
N ILE A 142 5.52 9.25 17.90
CA ILE A 142 5.46 9.69 19.29
C ILE A 142 4.02 10.07 19.61
N ASP A 143 3.38 9.30 20.49
CA ASP A 143 2.04 9.57 21.03
C ASP A 143 2.16 9.95 22.51
N PRO A 144 1.89 11.21 22.90
CA PRO A 144 2.06 11.67 24.28
C PRO A 144 1.36 10.77 25.32
N GLY A 145 2.14 10.27 26.28
CA GLY A 145 1.61 9.40 27.35
C GLY A 145 1.48 7.92 26.98
N LYS A 146 1.90 7.52 25.78
CA LYS A 146 2.03 6.11 25.36
C LYS A 146 3.48 5.79 24.98
N PRO A 147 3.85 4.51 24.93
CA PRO A 147 5.13 4.10 24.34
C PRO A 147 5.24 4.55 22.87
N ASP A 148 6.44 4.95 22.47
CA ASP A 148 6.76 5.23 21.07
C ASP A 148 6.51 3.98 20.22
N ILE A 149 5.93 4.18 19.03
CA ILE A 149 5.75 3.12 18.04
C ILE A 149 6.92 3.18 17.06
N THR A 150 7.59 2.06 16.87
CA THR A 150 8.71 1.91 15.95
C THR A 150 8.23 1.40 14.60
N ILE A 151 8.56 2.15 13.54
CA ILE A 151 8.22 1.78 12.16
C ILE A 151 9.46 1.93 11.29
N ASP A 152 9.98 0.81 10.81
CA ASP A 152 11.11 0.77 9.88
C ASP A 152 10.56 0.61 8.44
N PHE A 153 10.77 1.61 7.59
CA PHE A 153 10.41 1.55 6.18
C PHE A 153 11.57 0.97 5.38
N LYS A 154 11.30 -0.03 4.54
CA LYS A 154 12.27 -0.54 3.58
C LYS A 154 12.02 0.08 2.22
N LEU A 155 13.04 0.73 1.70
CA LEU A 155 13.01 1.42 0.43
C LEU A 155 13.92 0.71 -0.56
N ARG A 156 13.58 0.86 -1.84
CA ARG A 156 14.43 0.47 -2.94
C ARG A 156 14.43 1.52 -4.03
N ARG A 157 15.48 1.50 -4.85
CA ARG A 157 15.54 2.23 -6.12
C ARG A 157 15.81 1.25 -7.25
N ASN A 158 15.17 1.50 -8.39
CA ASN A 158 15.41 0.70 -9.59
C ASN A 158 16.77 1.04 -10.21
N ARG A 159 17.38 0.08 -10.90
CA ARG A 159 18.66 0.31 -11.56
C ARG A 159 18.50 1.41 -12.62
N GLY A 160 19.33 2.45 -12.53
CA GLY A 160 19.26 3.61 -13.42
C GLY A 160 18.16 4.61 -13.07
N SER A 161 17.47 4.43 -11.94
CA SER A 161 16.58 5.44 -11.36
C SER A 161 17.23 6.02 -10.10
N GLU A 162 17.10 7.33 -9.96
CA GLU A 162 17.49 8.04 -8.73
C GLU A 162 16.33 8.11 -7.71
N HIS A 163 15.16 7.57 -8.06
CA HIS A 163 13.97 7.62 -7.21
C HIS A 163 13.87 6.40 -6.30
N TRP A 164 13.65 6.68 -5.03
CA TRP A 164 13.37 5.68 -4.02
C TRP A 164 11.87 5.47 -3.88
N LEU A 165 11.50 4.22 -3.63
CA LEU A 165 10.13 3.82 -3.36
C LEU A 165 10.11 2.89 -2.16
N VAL A 166 9.12 3.06 -1.29
CA VAL A 166 8.87 2.17 -0.17
C VAL A 166 8.31 0.86 -0.71
N TYR A 167 8.80 -0.28 -0.27
CA TYR A 167 8.21 -1.56 -0.65
C TYR A 167 7.72 -2.38 0.54
N ASP A 168 8.23 -2.13 1.74
CA ASP A 168 7.81 -2.85 2.96
C ASP A 168 7.84 -1.91 4.16
N MET A 169 7.00 -2.22 5.14
CA MET A 169 6.92 -1.54 6.42
C MET A 169 7.07 -2.60 7.52
N VAL A 170 7.95 -2.32 8.48
CA VAL A 170 8.20 -3.17 9.64
C VAL A 170 7.77 -2.40 10.87
N ALA A 171 6.58 -2.72 11.39
CA ALA A 171 6.06 -2.11 12.61
C ALA A 171 6.36 -3.03 13.80
N GLU A 172 6.97 -2.50 14.86
CA GLU A 172 7.31 -3.28 16.07
C GLU A 172 8.08 -4.58 15.76
N GLY A 173 8.98 -4.50 14.77
CA GLY A 173 9.79 -5.65 14.32
C GLY A 173 9.07 -6.64 13.41
N ILE A 174 7.78 -6.44 13.11
CA ILE A 174 6.98 -7.33 12.26
C ILE A 174 6.88 -6.73 10.85
N SER A 175 7.47 -7.41 9.87
CA SER A 175 7.31 -7.06 8.46
C SER A 175 5.90 -7.35 7.98
N LEU A 176 5.31 -6.35 7.36
CA LEU A 176 4.01 -6.44 6.74
C LEU A 176 4.03 -7.45 5.58
N LEU A 177 5.04 -7.39 4.71
CA LEU A 177 5.11 -8.29 3.56
C LEU A 177 5.44 -9.73 3.96
N ASP A 178 6.26 -9.95 4.99
CA ASP A 178 6.52 -11.31 5.48
C ASP A 178 5.25 -11.93 6.07
N SER A 179 4.46 -11.13 6.80
CA SER A 179 3.14 -11.55 7.31
C SER A 179 2.18 -11.90 6.17
N LYS A 180 2.10 -11.06 5.13
CA LYS A 180 1.25 -11.33 3.96
C LYS A 180 1.73 -12.49 3.11
N ARG A 181 3.05 -12.68 3.00
CA ARG A 181 3.59 -13.90 2.38
C ARG A 181 3.14 -15.13 3.14
N ALA A 182 3.23 -15.15 4.47
CA ALA A 182 2.83 -16.32 5.27
C ALA A 182 1.33 -16.63 5.09
N GLU A 183 0.48 -15.60 5.07
CA GLU A 183 -0.96 -15.71 4.84
C GLU A 183 -1.28 -16.23 3.43
N LEU A 184 -0.71 -15.61 2.40
CA LEU A 184 -1.13 -15.82 1.01
C LEU A 184 -0.40 -16.97 0.31
N SER A 185 0.82 -17.33 0.74
CA SER A 185 1.61 -18.37 0.05
C SER A 185 0.87 -19.69 -0.04
N ASN A 186 0.15 -20.10 1.01
CA ASN A 186 -0.59 -21.35 0.96
C ASN A 186 -1.79 -21.29 0.01
N LEU A 187 -2.52 -20.16 0.01
CA LEU A 187 -3.63 -19.93 -0.89
C LEU A 187 -3.17 -19.91 -2.35
N ILE A 188 -2.07 -19.22 -2.66
CA ILE A 188 -1.51 -19.15 -4.01
C ILE A 188 -1.08 -20.54 -4.49
N ARG A 189 -0.43 -21.36 -3.64
CA ARG A 189 -0.08 -22.75 -4.01
C ARG A 189 -1.30 -23.60 -4.35
N GLN A 190 -2.38 -23.43 -3.60
CA GLN A 190 -3.56 -24.28 -3.70
C GLN A 190 -4.53 -23.84 -4.80
N GLN A 191 -4.66 -22.53 -5.02
CA GLN A 191 -5.71 -21.95 -5.85
C GLN A 191 -5.18 -21.20 -7.08
N GLY A 192 -3.86 -20.98 -7.17
CA GLY A 192 -3.25 -20.19 -8.23
C GLY A 192 -3.32 -18.68 -7.96
N VAL A 193 -2.58 -17.91 -8.75
CA VAL A 193 -2.49 -16.44 -8.61
C VAL A 193 -3.82 -15.81 -8.99
N ALA A 194 -4.41 -16.16 -10.13
CA ALA A 194 -5.70 -15.63 -10.59
C ALA A 194 -6.81 -15.72 -9.53
N ARG A 195 -6.99 -16.87 -8.88
CA ARG A 195 -8.04 -17.02 -7.86
C ARG A 195 -7.77 -16.18 -6.61
N VAL A 196 -6.50 -16.07 -6.20
CA VAL A 196 -6.13 -15.21 -5.08
C VAL A 196 -6.30 -13.73 -5.46
N THR A 197 -6.02 -13.34 -6.70
CA THR A 197 -6.31 -11.98 -7.21
C THR A 197 -7.78 -11.63 -7.03
N GLU A 198 -8.70 -12.51 -7.43
CA GLU A 198 -10.15 -12.30 -7.23
C GLU A 198 -10.50 -12.13 -5.74
N LEU A 199 -9.95 -12.99 -4.88
CA LEU A 199 -10.16 -12.91 -3.43
C LEU A 199 -9.66 -11.59 -2.84
N LEU A 200 -8.50 -11.11 -3.29
CA LEU A 200 -7.94 -9.83 -2.84
C LEU A 200 -8.80 -8.65 -3.30
N LEU A 201 -9.33 -8.68 -4.53
CA LEU A 201 -10.27 -7.67 -5.03
C LEU A 201 -11.57 -7.65 -4.24
N GLU A 202 -12.08 -8.81 -3.82
CA GLU A 202 -13.24 -8.89 -2.94
C GLU A 202 -12.94 -8.28 -1.57
N LYS A 203 -11.81 -8.67 -0.96
CA LYS A 203 -11.36 -8.14 0.34
C LYS A 203 -11.09 -6.64 0.29
N ALA A 204 -10.59 -6.13 -0.82
CA ALA A 204 -10.33 -4.71 -1.00
C ALA A 204 -11.62 -3.87 -0.95
N LYS A 205 -12.78 -4.44 -1.30
CA LYS A 205 -14.09 -3.77 -1.24
C LYS A 205 -14.72 -3.79 0.15
N GLU A 206 -14.13 -4.53 1.10
CA GLU A 206 -14.60 -4.47 2.48
C GLU A 206 -14.47 -3.02 3.01
N PRO A 207 -15.45 -2.54 3.80
CA PRO A 207 -15.37 -1.22 4.39
C PRO A 207 -14.11 -1.05 5.23
N ILE A 208 -13.54 0.16 5.24
CA ILE A 208 -12.39 0.47 6.10
C ILE A 208 -12.72 0.15 7.55
N LYS A 209 -11.99 -0.82 8.09
CA LYS A 209 -12.11 -1.25 9.49
C LYS A 209 -11.23 -0.36 10.35
N VAL A 210 -11.82 0.23 11.37
CA VAL A 210 -11.06 0.86 12.45
C VAL A 210 -10.55 -0.28 13.34
N PRO A 211 -9.24 -0.40 13.59
CA PRO A 211 -8.76 -1.43 14.51
C PRO A 211 -9.37 -1.22 15.90
N GLU A 212 -9.60 -2.30 16.64
CA GLU A 212 -10.20 -2.26 17.99
C GLU A 212 -9.22 -1.76 19.06
#